data_AF-A0A7V3ACE0-F1
#
_entry.id   AF-A0A7V3ACE0-F1
#
_cell.length_a   1.000
_cell.length_b   1.000
_cell.length_c   1.000
_cell.angle_alpha   90.00
_cell.angle_beta   90.00
_cell.angle_gamma   90.00
#
_symmetry.space_group_name_H-M   'P 1'
#
loop_
_entity.id
_entity.type
_entity.pdbx_description
1 polymer ?
#
loop_
_entity_poly.entity_id
_entity_poly.type
_entity_poly.pdbx_seq_one_letter_code
_entity_poly.pdbx_strand_id
1 'polypeptide(L)'
;MADAIQATIDTRFPPASKPTIYFIGMTTGKSSIMKVFPAWAKHLGLGDVAIQGIDCKWHDDPAVYRRIVQFIKQDPLSKGALVTTHKIDLYKACQDLFEYFDPYANVMGETSCISKRDGQLRGHAKDPISSGLGLEAFLPEDHWRKTGAEAFCI
;
A
#
# COMPACT_ATOMS: atom_id res chain seq x y z
N MET A 1 -7.74 16.11 -10.21
CA MET A 1 -7.26 14.76 -9.85
C MET A 1 -8.36 13.79 -10.24
N ALA A 2 -8.04 12.59 -10.70
CA ALA A 2 -9.08 11.59 -10.96
C ALA A 2 -9.77 11.25 -9.63
N ASP A 3 -11.10 11.17 -9.64
CA ASP A 3 -11.86 10.75 -8.47
C ASP A 3 -11.48 9.32 -8.08
N ALA A 4 -11.55 9.05 -6.78
CA ALA A 4 -11.28 7.72 -6.26
C ALA A 4 -12.34 6.73 -6.77
N ILE A 5 -11.89 5.55 -7.21
CA ILE A 5 -12.78 4.46 -7.59
C ILE A 5 -13.51 3.99 -6.35
N GLN A 6 -14.84 4.04 -6.34
CA GLN A 6 -15.65 3.48 -5.28
C GLN A 6 -15.82 1.98 -5.54
N ALA A 7 -15.10 1.15 -4.79
CA ALA A 7 -15.08 -0.29 -4.95
C ALA A 7 -16.32 -0.95 -4.31
N THR A 8 -16.93 -1.86 -5.05
CA THR A 8 -18.05 -2.70 -4.66
C THR A 8 -17.88 -4.08 -5.29
N ILE A 9 -18.77 -5.02 -4.96
CA ILE A 9 -18.76 -6.36 -5.53
C ILE A 9 -19.03 -6.39 -7.04
N ASP A 10 -19.57 -5.31 -7.60
CA ASP A 10 -19.90 -5.18 -9.02
C ASP A 10 -18.96 -4.21 -9.76
N THR A 11 -17.96 -3.65 -9.07
CA THR A 11 -17.01 -2.71 -9.68
C THR A 11 -16.24 -3.37 -10.81
N ARG A 12 -16.33 -2.74 -11.99
CA ARG A 12 -15.47 -3.03 -13.14
C ARG A 12 -14.33 -2.03 -13.14
N PHE A 13 -13.13 -2.51 -12.85
CA PHE A 13 -11.93 -1.67 -12.88
C PHE A 13 -11.49 -1.42 -14.33
N PRO A 14 -11.41 -0.16 -14.79
CA PRO A 14 -10.90 0.13 -16.11
C PRO A 14 -9.39 -0.17 -16.18
N PRO A 15 -8.88 -0.78 -17.27
CA PRO A 15 -7.44 -0.93 -17.48
C PRO A 15 -6.71 0.41 -17.38
N ALA A 16 -5.52 0.41 -16.77
CA ALA A 16 -4.74 1.64 -16.65
C ALA A 16 -4.20 2.07 -18.02
N SER A 17 -4.30 3.36 -18.35
CA SER A 17 -3.79 3.91 -19.63
C SER A 17 -2.30 4.22 -19.61
N LYS A 18 -1.69 4.25 -18.42
CA LYS A 18 -0.26 4.47 -18.16
C LYS A 18 0.16 3.81 -16.86
N PRO A 19 1.47 3.64 -16.58
CA PRO A 19 1.92 3.02 -15.33
C PRO A 19 1.30 3.71 -14.10
N THR A 20 0.54 2.95 -13.33
CA THR A 20 -0.28 3.46 -12.23
C THR A 20 -0.02 2.69 -10.96
N ILE A 21 0.18 3.39 -9.85
CA ILE A 21 0.11 2.83 -8.51
C ILE A 21 -1.23 3.20 -7.87
N TYR A 22 -1.82 2.31 -7.08
CA TYR A 22 -3.08 2.57 -6.40
C TYR A 22 -2.88 2.93 -4.93
N PHE A 23 -3.83 3.65 -4.35
CA PHE A 23 -3.94 3.85 -2.91
C PHE A 23 -5.29 3.33 -2.44
N ILE A 24 -5.30 2.24 -1.67
CA ILE A 24 -6.50 1.53 -1.22
C ILE A 24 -6.83 1.95 0.21
N GLY A 25 -8.03 2.50 0.43
CA GLY A 25 -8.44 3.05 1.71
C GLY A 25 -9.94 3.32 1.78
N MET A 26 -10.34 4.31 2.59
CA MET A 26 -11.75 4.74 2.71
C MET A 26 -12.03 6.12 2.10
N THR A 27 -11.07 7.05 2.18
CA THR A 27 -11.19 8.42 1.66
C THR A 27 -9.88 8.84 1.00
N THR A 28 -9.43 8.01 0.06
CA THR A 28 -8.10 8.06 -0.55
C THR A 28 -7.80 9.40 -1.22
N GLY A 29 -8.81 10.06 -1.79
CA GLY A 29 -8.68 11.41 -2.37
C GLY A 29 -8.23 12.49 -1.37
N LYS A 30 -8.43 12.30 -0.06
CA LYS A 30 -8.01 13.24 0.98
C LYS A 30 -6.56 13.01 1.45
N SER A 31 -5.93 11.92 1.02
CA SER A 31 -4.59 11.55 1.47
C SER A 31 -3.52 12.47 0.89
N SER A 32 -2.51 12.80 1.71
CA SER A 32 -1.34 13.57 1.28
C SER A 32 -0.57 12.86 0.17
N ILE A 33 -0.64 11.53 0.07
CA ILE A 33 0.07 10.76 -0.96
C ILE A 33 -0.35 11.17 -2.38
N MET A 34 -1.58 11.65 -2.56
CA MET A 34 -2.07 12.15 -3.84
C MET A 34 -1.31 13.40 -4.32
N LYS A 35 -0.68 14.13 -3.39
CA LYS A 35 0.19 15.28 -3.68
C LYS A 35 1.68 14.90 -3.66
N VAL A 36 2.07 14.04 -2.71
CA VAL A 36 3.47 13.64 -2.50
C VAL A 36 3.98 12.74 -3.63
N PHE A 37 3.20 11.74 -4.06
CA PHE A 37 3.65 10.81 -5.09
C PHE A 37 3.97 11.51 -6.44
N PRO A 38 3.13 12.43 -6.98
CA PRO A 38 3.50 13.16 -8.19
C PRO A 38 4.80 13.96 -8.05
N ALA A 39 5.06 14.55 -6.88
CA ALA A 39 6.31 15.26 -6.62
C ALA A 39 7.52 14.31 -6.63
N TRP A 40 7.40 13.15 -5.98
CA TRP A 40 8.42 12.10 -6.03
C TRP A 40 8.64 11.55 -7.43
N ALA A 41 7.57 11.28 -8.19
CA ALA A 41 7.66 10.79 -9.55
C ALA A 41 8.43 11.75 -10.46
N LYS A 42 8.18 13.07 -10.31
CA LYS A 42 8.94 14.12 -10.99
C LYS A 42 10.41 14.12 -10.55
N HIS A 43 10.67 14.07 -9.24
CA HIS A 43 12.03 14.13 -8.70
C HIS A 43 12.88 12.92 -9.11
N LEU A 44 12.29 11.73 -9.11
CA LEU A 44 12.94 10.46 -9.45
C LEU A 44 12.96 10.17 -10.96
N GLY A 45 12.38 11.04 -11.80
CA GLY A 45 12.36 10.86 -13.25
C GLY A 45 11.55 9.65 -13.73
N LEU A 46 10.45 9.32 -13.05
CA LEU A 46 9.65 8.12 -13.37
C LEU A 46 8.86 8.23 -14.68
N GLY A 47 8.83 9.41 -15.31
CA GLY A 47 8.10 9.66 -16.56
C GLY A 47 6.61 9.89 -16.34
N ASP A 48 5.79 9.52 -17.33
CA ASP A 48 4.33 9.67 -17.25
C ASP A 48 3.69 8.54 -16.45
N VAL A 49 3.62 8.73 -15.12
CA VAL A 49 3.03 7.78 -14.18
C VAL A 49 1.88 8.42 -13.40
N ALA A 50 0.97 7.60 -12.89
CA ALA A 50 -0.18 8.05 -12.11
C ALA A 50 -0.26 7.39 -10.73
N ILE A 51 -0.97 8.08 -9.82
CA ILE A 51 -1.53 7.48 -8.61
C ILE A 51 -3.05 7.62 -8.65
N GLN A 52 -3.78 6.57 -8.27
CA GLN A 52 -5.24 6.58 -8.23
C GLN A 52 -5.77 5.96 -6.93
N GLY A 53 -6.81 6.56 -6.38
CA GLY A 53 -7.47 6.10 -5.17
C GLY A 53 -8.47 4.99 -5.45
N ILE A 54 -8.57 4.02 -4.54
CA ILE A 54 -9.64 3.02 -4.49
C ILE A 54 -10.23 3.04 -3.08
N ASP A 55 -11.47 3.48 -2.96
CA ASP A 55 -12.19 3.54 -1.69
C ASP A 55 -13.05 2.29 -1.51
N CYS A 56 -12.90 1.63 -0.36
CA CYS A 56 -13.74 0.51 0.09
C CYS A 56 -14.47 0.93 1.38
N LYS A 57 -15.58 0.26 1.70
CA LYS A 57 -16.25 0.41 3.00
C LYS A 57 -15.37 -0.14 4.11
N TRP A 58 -15.58 0.34 5.33
CA TRP A 58 -14.89 -0.22 6.50
C TRP A 58 -15.34 -1.67 6.73
N HIS A 59 -14.40 -2.61 6.81
CA HIS A 59 -14.69 -4.05 6.83
C HIS A 59 -15.61 -4.48 5.68
N ASP A 60 -15.18 -4.18 4.45
CA ASP A 60 -15.95 -4.53 3.25
C ASP A 60 -16.03 -6.04 3.03
N ASP A 61 -16.88 -6.46 2.09
CA ASP A 61 -16.95 -7.85 1.68
C ASP A 61 -15.58 -8.33 1.15
N PRO A 62 -15.04 -9.48 1.61
CA PRO A 62 -13.78 -10.04 1.13
C PRO A 62 -13.63 -10.08 -0.39
N ALA A 63 -14.73 -10.31 -1.12
CA ALA A 63 -14.72 -10.36 -2.57
C ALA A 63 -14.42 -8.99 -3.22
N VAL A 64 -14.70 -7.87 -2.55
CA VAL A 64 -14.28 -6.53 -3.01
C VAL A 64 -12.76 -6.43 -3.02
N TYR A 65 -12.11 -6.83 -1.92
CA TYR A 65 -10.64 -6.83 -1.83
C TYR A 65 -10.03 -7.76 -2.88
N ARG A 66 -10.59 -8.96 -3.07
CA ARG A 66 -10.13 -9.92 -4.07
C ARG A 66 -10.21 -9.35 -5.48
N ARG A 67 -11.29 -8.66 -5.84
CA ARG A 67 -11.42 -8.00 -7.15
C ARG A 67 -10.36 -6.93 -7.36
N ILE A 68 -10.09 -6.09 -6.35
CA ILE A 68 -9.06 -5.06 -6.41
C ILE A 68 -7.68 -5.71 -6.66
N VAL A 69 -7.35 -6.74 -5.86
CA VAL A 69 -6.05 -7.43 -5.97
C VAL A 69 -5.92 -8.16 -7.30
N GLN A 70 -6.98 -8.82 -7.79
CA GLN A 70 -6.99 -9.48 -9.10
C GLN A 70 -6.80 -8.48 -10.23
N PHE A 71 -7.50 -7.34 -10.20
CA PHE A 71 -7.32 -6.26 -11.17
C PHE A 71 -5.86 -5.78 -11.18
N ILE A 72 -5.32 -5.43 -10.01
CA ILE A 72 -3.93 -4.99 -9.89
C ILE A 72 -3.00 -6.09 -10.42
N LYS A 73 -3.21 -7.36 -10.09
CA LYS A 73 -2.37 -8.47 -10.54
C LYS A 73 -2.36 -8.62 -12.06
N GLN A 74 -3.54 -8.59 -12.68
CA GLN A 74 -3.75 -8.91 -14.10
C GLN A 74 -3.41 -7.74 -15.02
N ASP A 75 -3.65 -6.50 -14.60
CA ASP A 75 -3.42 -5.33 -15.45
C ASP A 75 -1.91 -5.00 -15.54
N PRO A 76 -1.29 -4.97 -16.74
CA PRO A 76 0.16 -4.82 -16.88
C PRO A 76 0.67 -3.42 -16.52
N LEU A 77 -0.21 -2.40 -16.57
CA LEU A 77 0.12 -1.02 -16.24
C LEU A 77 -0.17 -0.67 -14.78
N SER A 78 -0.93 -1.50 -14.07
CA SER A 78 -1.08 -1.49 -12.62
C SER A 78 0.19 -2.02 -11.96
N LYS A 79 1.02 -1.11 -11.45
CA LYS A 79 2.36 -1.43 -10.92
C LYS A 79 2.38 -1.86 -9.46
N GLY A 80 1.28 -1.65 -8.73
CA GLY A 80 1.16 -2.02 -7.32
C GLY A 80 0.15 -1.14 -6.59
N ALA A 81 0.15 -1.22 -5.27
CA ALA A 81 -0.68 -0.38 -4.43
C ALA A 81 -0.07 -0.13 -3.05
N LEU A 82 -0.47 0.97 -2.43
CA LEU A 82 -0.36 1.18 -0.98
C LEU A 82 -1.73 0.95 -0.35
N VAL A 83 -1.76 0.39 0.86
CA VAL A 83 -3.00 0.04 1.57
C VAL A 83 -2.98 0.69 2.95
N THR A 84 -4.08 1.31 3.36
CA THR A 84 -4.21 1.98 4.68
C THR A 84 -5.19 1.28 5.62
N THR A 85 -6.45 1.70 5.71
CA THR A 85 -7.44 1.16 6.65
C THR A 85 -7.68 -0.35 6.49
N HIS A 86 -7.44 -0.90 5.30
CA HIS A 86 -7.85 -2.26 4.93
C HIS A 86 -6.73 -3.30 4.96
N LYS A 87 -5.56 -3.00 5.55
CA LYS A 87 -4.35 -3.86 5.46
C LYS A 87 -4.58 -5.29 5.91
N ILE A 88 -5.26 -5.48 7.04
CA ILE A 88 -5.53 -6.80 7.65
C ILE A 88 -6.61 -7.55 6.86
N ASP A 89 -7.71 -6.87 6.51
CA ASP A 89 -8.83 -7.50 5.81
C ASP A 89 -8.44 -7.91 4.38
N LEU A 90 -7.71 -7.04 3.68
CA LEU A 90 -7.18 -7.34 2.35
C LEU A 90 -6.19 -8.51 2.41
N TYR A 91 -5.28 -8.51 3.39
CA TYR A 91 -4.34 -9.61 3.59
C TYR A 91 -5.10 -10.93 3.76
N LYS A 92 -6.02 -11.01 4.73
CA LYS A 92 -6.81 -12.22 5.01
C LYS A 92 -7.62 -12.69 3.80
N ALA A 93 -8.23 -11.76 3.07
CA ALA A 93 -9.09 -12.09 1.93
C ALA A 93 -8.32 -12.57 0.69
N CYS A 94 -7.04 -12.25 0.57
CA CYS A 94 -6.31 -12.35 -0.71
C CYS A 94 -5.02 -13.16 -0.66
N GLN A 95 -4.70 -13.87 0.44
CA GLN A 95 -3.40 -14.55 0.61
C GLN A 95 -3.04 -15.46 -0.58
N ASP A 96 -4.01 -16.22 -1.08
CA ASP A 96 -3.87 -17.14 -2.23
C ASP A 96 -3.57 -16.44 -3.57
N LEU A 97 -3.77 -15.12 -3.64
CA LEU A 97 -3.50 -14.32 -4.84
C LEU A 97 -2.06 -13.79 -4.89
N PHE A 98 -1.29 -13.91 -3.81
CA PHE A 98 0.11 -13.47 -3.74
C PHE A 98 1.06 -14.64 -3.82
N GLU A 99 2.17 -14.46 -4.54
CA GLU A 99 3.26 -15.44 -4.58
C GLU A 99 4.24 -15.26 -3.42
N TYR A 100 4.21 -14.10 -2.75
CA TYR A 100 5.13 -13.79 -1.65
C TYR A 100 4.56 -12.75 -0.69
N PHE A 101 4.83 -12.95 0.60
CA PHE A 101 4.71 -11.92 1.63
C PHE A 101 6.06 -11.77 2.33
N ASP A 102 6.46 -10.53 2.65
CA ASP A 102 7.66 -10.32 3.45
C ASP A 102 7.50 -10.77 4.91
N PRO A 103 8.61 -10.96 5.66
CA PRO A 103 8.53 -11.46 7.03
C PRO A 103 7.63 -10.62 7.93
N TYR A 104 7.65 -9.28 7.78
CA TYR A 104 6.79 -8.40 8.56
C TYR A 104 5.31 -8.61 8.22
N ALA A 105 4.95 -8.72 6.94
CA ALA A 105 3.57 -8.98 6.52
C ALA A 105 3.04 -10.31 7.07
N ASN A 106 3.86 -11.37 7.06
CA ASN A 106 3.48 -12.67 7.62
C ASN A 106 3.27 -12.60 9.15
N VAL A 107 4.18 -11.96 9.88
CA VAL A 107 4.10 -11.85 11.34
C VAL A 107 2.92 -10.99 11.78
N MET A 108 2.72 -9.85 11.13
CA MET A 108 1.66 -8.91 11.48
C MET A 108 0.28 -9.33 10.95
N GLY A 109 0.24 -10.23 9.95
CA GLY A 109 -1.00 -10.63 9.31
C GLY A 109 -1.65 -9.50 8.51
N GLU A 110 -0.84 -8.67 7.86
CA GLU A 110 -1.27 -7.46 7.16
C GLU A 110 -0.42 -7.16 5.93
N THR A 111 -0.94 -6.35 4.99
CA THR A 111 -0.14 -5.86 3.86
C THR A 111 -0.44 -4.38 3.59
N SER A 112 0.54 -3.52 3.86
CA SER A 112 0.48 -2.08 3.58
C SER A 112 1.02 -1.68 2.21
N CYS A 113 1.67 -2.61 1.50
CA CYS A 113 2.17 -2.38 0.15
C CYS A 113 2.06 -3.65 -0.69
N ILE A 114 1.56 -3.49 -1.92
CA ILE A 114 1.48 -4.49 -2.98
C ILE A 114 2.48 -4.07 -4.05
N SER A 115 3.40 -4.96 -4.43
CA SER A 115 4.35 -4.72 -5.51
C SER A 115 4.35 -5.87 -6.52
N LYS A 116 4.84 -5.59 -7.73
CA LYS A 116 5.08 -6.60 -8.75
C LYS A 116 6.57 -6.71 -9.03
N ARG A 117 7.08 -7.94 -9.07
CA ARG A 117 8.48 -8.21 -9.42
C ARG A 117 8.61 -9.59 -10.06
N ASP A 118 9.26 -9.66 -11.22
CA ASP A 118 9.54 -10.92 -11.92
C ASP A 118 8.29 -11.79 -12.13
N GLY A 119 7.16 -11.15 -12.50
CA GLY A 119 5.86 -11.80 -12.70
C GLY A 119 5.10 -12.15 -11.41
N GLN A 120 5.68 -11.91 -10.24
CA GLN A 120 5.07 -12.21 -8.95
C GLN A 120 4.38 -10.98 -8.35
N LEU A 121 3.21 -11.19 -7.76
CA LEU A 121 2.57 -10.26 -6.86
C LEU A 121 3.09 -10.49 -5.43
N ARG A 122 3.56 -9.40 -4.81
CA ARG A 122 4.22 -9.44 -3.50
C ARG A 122 3.54 -8.50 -2.51
N GLY A 123 3.27 -8.98 -1.31
CA GLY A 123 2.74 -8.20 -0.20
C GLY A 123 3.83 -7.84 0.81
N HIS A 124 3.71 -6.65 1.40
CA HIS A 124 4.71 -6.10 2.31
C HIS A 124 4.05 -5.30 3.44
N ALA A 125 4.59 -5.42 4.65
CA ALA A 125 4.29 -4.52 5.76
C ALA A 125 5.42 -3.51 5.90
N LYS A 126 5.17 -2.26 5.47
CA LYS A 126 6.18 -1.18 5.46
C LYS A 126 6.20 -0.34 6.72
N ASP A 127 5.13 -0.32 7.51
CA ASP A 127 5.02 0.55 8.68
C ASP A 127 6.14 0.30 9.70
N PRO A 128 6.51 -0.96 10.06
CA PRO A 128 7.62 -1.19 10.98
C PRO A 128 8.97 -0.65 10.46
N ILE A 129 9.20 -0.72 9.15
CA ILE A 129 10.44 -0.26 8.51
C ILE A 129 10.50 1.27 8.51
N SER A 130 9.44 1.95 8.05
CA SER A 130 9.42 3.41 7.99
C SER A 130 9.42 4.04 9.40
N SER A 131 8.76 3.41 10.36
CA SER A 131 8.79 3.82 11.76
C SER A 131 10.19 3.71 12.35
N GLY A 132 10.92 2.63 12.08
CA GLY A 132 12.31 2.45 12.50
C GLY A 132 13.24 3.52 11.92
N LEU A 133 13.15 3.77 10.60
CA LEU A 133 13.95 4.82 9.96
C LEU A 133 13.62 6.22 10.49
N GLY A 134 12.35 6.50 10.76
CA GLY A 134 11.94 7.76 11.38
C GLY A 134 12.55 7.92 12.77
N LEU A 135 12.51 6.88 13.59
CA LEU A 135 13.08 6.87 14.93
C LEU A 135 14.59 7.13 14.92
N GLU A 136 15.33 6.44 14.03
CA GLU A 136 16.78 6.65 13.85
C GLU A 136 17.12 8.08 13.43
N ALA A 137 16.27 8.71 12.63
CA ALA A 137 16.48 10.09 12.21
C ALA A 137 16.20 11.12 13.33
N PHE A 138 15.32 10.83 14.28
CA PHE A 138 14.97 11.73 15.37
C PHE A 138 15.82 11.55 16.63
N LEU A 139 16.25 10.32 16.92
CA LEU A 139 16.97 10.03 18.15
C LEU A 139 18.47 10.29 18.02
N PRO A 140 19.11 10.89 19.05
CA PRO A 140 20.56 10.94 19.13
C PRO A 140 21.17 9.54 19.15
N GLU A 141 22.39 9.42 18.65
CA GLU A 141 23.16 8.18 18.73
C GLU A 141 23.28 7.70 20.18
N ASP A 142 23.05 6.40 20.37
CA ASP A 142 23.03 5.72 21.67
C ASP A 142 21.94 6.18 22.66
N HIS A 143 20.84 6.79 22.18
CA HIS A 143 19.74 7.28 23.03
C HIS A 143 19.33 6.26 24.11
N TRP A 144 18.98 5.03 23.69
CA TRP A 144 18.52 3.96 24.59
C TRP A 144 19.54 3.64 25.69
N ARG A 145 20.83 3.53 25.32
CA ARG A 145 21.90 3.23 26.28
C ARG A 145 22.13 4.37 27.28
N LYS A 146 22.03 5.63 26.82
CA LYS A 146 22.28 6.82 27.66
C LYS A 146 21.11 7.13 28.60
N THR A 147 19.88 6.90 28.16
CA THR A 147 18.68 7.25 28.93
C THR A 147 18.13 6.08 29.74
N GLY A 148 18.49 4.85 29.40
CA GLY A 148 17.86 3.65 29.96
C GLY A 148 16.40 3.48 29.52
N ALA A 149 15.98 4.14 28.44
CA ALA A 149 14.65 3.95 27.91
C ALA A 149 14.46 2.50 27.42
N GLU A 150 13.30 1.90 27.72
CA GLU A 150 13.04 0.47 27.47
C GLU A 150 12.02 0.22 26.36
N ALA A 151 11.17 1.19 26.06
CA ALA A 151 10.11 1.04 25.06
C ALA A 151 9.79 2.36 24.35
N PHE A 152 9.38 2.24 23.09
CA PHE A 152 8.74 3.29 22.31
C PHE A 152 7.54 2.72 21.58
N CYS A 153 6.39 3.35 21.77
CA CYS A 153 5.13 2.94 21.17
C CYS A 153 4.76 3.93 20.05
N ILE A 154 4.55 3.39 18.85
CA ILE A 154 4.14 4.11 17.63
C ILE A 154 2.82 3.57 17.11
#